data_AF-A0A496XZQ8-F1
#
_entry.id   AF-A0A496XZQ8-F1
#
_cell.length_a   1.000
_cell.length_b   1.000
_cell.length_c   1.000
_cell.angle_alpha   90.00
_cell.angle_beta   90.00
_cell.angle_gamma   90.00
#
_symmetry.space_group_name_H-M   'P 1'
#
loop_
_entity.id
_entity.type
_entity.pdbx_description
1 polymer ?
#
loop_
_entity_poly.entity_id
_entity_poly.type
_entity_poly.pdbx_seq_one_letter_code
_entity_poly.pdbx_strand_id
1 'polypeptide(L)'
;MNDQLSALEQVWADYPFPSPYIIKVIARAETESLSTRLLAAAAQVLGEIDVSQACIGQRRSSQGKYLSLTFELTVHSVAQIKALYQSLGRQPGVLMVM
;
A
#
# COMPACT_ATOMS: atom_id res chain seq x y z
N MET A 1 -9.76 20.87 2.16
CA MET A 1 -9.37 19.45 2.36
C MET A 1 -10.55 18.50 2.52
N ASN A 2 -11.82 18.97 2.54
CA ASN A 2 -13.01 18.12 2.78
C ASN A 2 -13.61 17.49 1.50
N ASP A 3 -13.44 18.10 0.31
CA ASP A 3 -14.14 17.66 -0.91
C ASP A 3 -13.55 16.41 -1.59
N GLN A 4 -12.26 16.11 -1.40
CA GLN A 4 -11.65 14.92 -2.00
C GLN A 4 -12.02 13.62 -1.25
N LEU A 5 -12.41 13.72 0.02
CA LEU A 5 -12.79 12.56 0.83
C LEU A 5 -14.21 12.07 0.50
N SER A 6 -15.16 12.96 0.19
CA SER A 6 -16.55 12.59 -0.14
C SER A 6 -16.66 11.87 -1.48
N ALA A 7 -15.92 12.32 -2.50
CA ALA A 7 -15.88 11.68 -3.82
C ALA A 7 -15.29 10.27 -3.76
N LEU A 8 -14.27 10.06 -2.92
CA LEU A 8 -13.69 8.73 -2.71
C LEU A 8 -14.65 7.81 -1.95
N GLU A 9 -15.39 8.30 -0.96
CA GLU A 9 -16.37 7.49 -0.22
C GLU A 9 -17.48 6.93 -1.11
N GLN A 10 -17.89 7.69 -2.13
CA GLN A 10 -18.87 7.23 -3.13
C GLN A 10 -18.32 6.12 -4.03
N VAL A 11 -17.03 6.17 -4.39
CA VAL A 11 -16.36 5.11 -5.17
C VAL A 11 -16.31 3.79 -4.39
N TRP A 12 -16.24 3.85 -3.06
CA TRP A 12 -16.15 2.66 -2.22
C TRP A 12 -17.50 2.06 -1.83
N ALA A 13 -18.62 2.76 -2.05
CA ALA A 13 -19.95 2.29 -1.64
C ALA A 13 -20.35 0.97 -2.32
N ASP A 14 -19.95 0.80 -3.58
CA ASP A 14 -20.25 -0.39 -4.39
C ASP A 14 -19.04 -1.32 -4.56
N TYR A 15 -17.93 -1.05 -3.87
CA TYR A 15 -16.72 -1.86 -4.00
C TYR A 15 -16.94 -3.23 -3.35
N PRO A 16 -16.74 -4.35 -4.08
CA PRO A 16 -16.96 -5.67 -3.52
C PRO A 16 -15.88 -6.00 -2.49
N PHE A 17 -16.28 -6.62 -1.38
CA PHE A 17 -15.36 -7.12 -0.36
C PHE A 17 -15.71 -8.57 0.01
N PRO A 18 -14.73 -9.47 0.22
CA PRO A 18 -13.29 -9.26 0.05
C PRO A 18 -12.89 -9.11 -1.43
N SER A 19 -11.88 -8.31 -1.73
CA SER A 19 -11.40 -8.10 -3.10
C SER A 19 -9.90 -7.83 -3.14
N PRO A 20 -9.20 -8.22 -4.24
CA PRO A 20 -7.83 -7.80 -4.47
C PRO A 20 -7.77 -6.29 -4.64
N TYR A 21 -6.78 -5.68 -4.00
CA TYR A 21 -6.52 -4.25 -4.00
C TYR A 21 -5.05 -3.98 -4.33
N ILE A 22 -4.84 -3.21 -5.39
CA ILE A 22 -3.51 -2.79 -5.80
C ILE A 22 -3.11 -1.54 -5.05
N ILE A 23 -1.97 -1.58 -4.39
CA ILE A 23 -1.38 -0.42 -3.72
C ILE A 23 0.07 -0.28 -4.14
N LYS A 24 0.46 0.94 -4.48
CA LYS A 24 1.80 1.28 -4.93
C LYS A 24 2.46 2.24 -3.97
N VAL A 25 3.66 1.87 -3.54
CA VAL A 25 4.47 2.64 -2.60
C VAL A 25 5.71 3.14 -3.31
N ILE A 26 5.96 4.45 -3.22
CA ILE A 26 7.21 5.07 -3.65
C ILE A 26 7.98 5.47 -2.40
N ALA A 27 9.22 5.04 -2.32
CA ALA A 27 10.10 5.31 -1.20
C ALA A 27 11.52 5.65 -1.67
N ARG A 28 12.32 6.19 -0.75
CA ARG A 28 13.78 6.27 -0.94
C ARG A 28 14.33 4.86 -1.12
N ALA A 29 15.28 4.71 -2.04
CA ALA A 29 16.00 3.47 -2.19
C ALA A 29 16.92 3.27 -0.99
N GLU A 30 16.44 2.54 0.01
CA GLU A 30 17.20 2.08 1.17
C GLU A 30 17.69 0.64 0.94
N THR A 31 18.53 0.13 1.87
CA THR A 31 19.01 -1.25 1.88
C THR A 31 17.86 -2.27 2.07
N GLU A 32 18.18 -3.56 1.93
CA GLU A 32 17.35 -4.74 1.58
C GLU A 32 16.10 -5.07 2.42
N SER A 33 15.58 -4.18 3.26
CA SER A 33 14.47 -4.47 4.20
C SER A 33 13.16 -3.71 3.94
N LEU A 34 13.11 -2.81 2.96
CA LEU A 34 11.93 -1.96 2.76
C LEU A 34 10.67 -2.77 2.40
N SER A 35 10.76 -3.71 1.46
CA SER A 35 9.60 -4.53 1.07
C SER A 35 9.08 -5.35 2.25
N THR A 36 9.96 -6.00 3.01
CA THR A 36 9.63 -6.75 4.23
C THR A 36 8.94 -5.87 5.26
N ARG A 37 9.45 -4.66 5.50
CA ARG A 37 8.87 -3.72 6.46
C ARG A 37 7.49 -3.23 6.03
N LEU A 38 7.29 -2.94 4.74
CA LEU A 38 5.99 -2.54 4.20
C LEU A 38 4.98 -3.69 4.30
N LEU A 39 5.39 -4.93 4.01
CA LEU A 39 4.54 -6.11 4.15
C LEU A 39 4.16 -6.38 5.60
N ALA A 40 5.10 -6.22 6.54
CA ALA A 40 4.81 -6.31 7.96
C ALA A 40 3.81 -5.23 8.42
N ALA A 41 3.96 -4.00 7.95
CA ALA A 41 3.03 -2.90 8.24
C ALA A 41 1.63 -3.12 7.63
N ALA A 42 1.55 -3.75 6.45
CA ALA A 42 0.29 -4.17 5.85
C ALA A 42 -0.36 -5.31 6.64
N ALA A 43 0.41 -6.30 7.09
CA ALA A 43 -0.10 -7.44 7.86
C ALA A 43 -0.70 -7.01 9.21
N GLN A 44 -0.17 -5.96 9.84
CA GLN A 44 -0.78 -5.36 11.03
C GLN A 44 -2.20 -4.82 10.80
N VAL A 45 -2.54 -4.46 9.55
CA VAL A 45 -3.86 -3.93 9.16
C VAL A 45 -4.78 -5.03 8.63
N LEU A 46 -4.24 -5.95 7.83
CA LEU A 46 -5.02 -6.95 7.09
C LEU A 46 -5.09 -8.30 7.79
N GLY A 47 -4.21 -8.56 8.75
CA GLY A 47 -4.00 -9.89 9.33
C GLY A 47 -2.96 -10.68 8.52
N GLU A 48 -3.20 -11.97 8.34
CA GLU A 48 -2.30 -12.83 7.56
C GLU A 48 -2.27 -12.40 6.08
N ILE A 49 -1.05 -12.22 5.56
CA ILE A 49 -0.78 -11.90 4.15
C ILE A 49 0.16 -12.96 3.61
N ASP A 50 -0.13 -13.51 2.43
CA ASP A 50 0.83 -14.29 1.68
C ASP A 50 1.92 -13.37 1.10
N VAL A 51 3.00 -13.24 1.86
CA VAL A 51 4.15 -12.39 1.51
C VAL A 51 4.78 -12.78 0.17
N SER A 52 4.66 -14.06 -0.24
CA SER A 52 5.26 -14.55 -1.50
C SER A 52 4.52 -14.05 -2.75
N GLN A 53 3.23 -13.76 -2.62
CA GLN A 53 2.37 -13.31 -3.72
C GLN A 53 2.07 -11.80 -3.64
N ALA A 54 2.22 -11.21 -2.46
CA ALA A 54 1.79 -9.84 -2.23
C ALA A 54 2.57 -8.79 -3.04
N CYS A 55 3.86 -8.99 -3.33
CA CYS A 55 4.67 -8.02 -4.07
C CYS A 55 4.76 -8.36 -5.57
N ILE A 56 3.88 -7.76 -6.37
CA ILE A 56 3.76 -8.05 -7.80
C ILE A 56 4.65 -7.17 -8.69
N GLY A 57 5.30 -6.14 -8.13
CA GLY A 57 6.15 -5.25 -8.93
C GLY A 57 7.18 -4.51 -8.09
N GLN A 58 8.41 -4.47 -8.59
CA GLN A 58 9.50 -3.70 -8.00
C GLN A 58 10.30 -2.99 -9.09
N ARG A 59 10.42 -1.67 -8.99
CA ARG A 59 11.16 -0.86 -9.97
C ARG A 59 12.00 0.21 -9.28
N ARG A 60 13.30 0.19 -9.54
CA ARG A 60 14.20 1.30 -9.19
C ARG A 60 14.04 2.45 -10.18
N SER A 61 14.09 3.68 -9.68
CA SER A 61 14.19 4.88 -10.53
C SER A 61 15.49 4.86 -11.36
N SER A 62 15.53 5.62 -12.46
CA SER A 62 16.68 5.68 -13.38
C SER A 62 18.01 6.06 -12.70
N GLN A 63 17.95 6.95 -11.69
CA GLN A 63 19.13 7.37 -10.91
C GLN A 63 19.34 6.53 -9.64
N GLY A 64 18.55 5.47 -9.44
CA GLY A 64 18.66 4.58 -8.27
C GLY A 64 18.23 5.19 -6.93
N LYS A 65 17.78 6.45 -6.89
CA LYS A 65 17.40 7.19 -5.66
C LYS A 65 16.10 6.72 -5.03
N TYR A 66 15.18 6.20 -5.84
CA TYR A 66 13.85 5.78 -5.41
C TYR A 66 13.55 4.33 -5.79
N LEU A 67 12.73 3.70 -4.97
CA LEU A 67 12.14 2.38 -5.22
C LEU A 67 10.62 2.53 -5.28
N SER A 68 10.04 2.00 -6.36
CA SER A 68 8.60 1.80 -6.49
C SER A 68 8.30 0.33 -6.23
N LEU A 69 7.38 0.06 -5.32
CA LEU A 69 6.85 -1.25 -5.01
C LEU A 69 5.36 -1.26 -5.31
N THR A 70 4.88 -2.32 -5.95
CA THR A 70 3.46 -2.54 -6.20
C THR A 70 3.07 -3.81 -5.48
N PHE A 71 2.05 -3.71 -4.63
CA PHE A 71 1.48 -4.82 -3.91
C PHE A 71 0.05 -5.09 -4.38
N GLU A 72 -0.31 -6.37 -4.42
CA GLU A 72 -1.69 -6.83 -4.53
C GLU A 72 -2.07 -7.48 -3.20
N LEU A 73 -3.06 -6.90 -2.52
CA LEU A 73 -3.45 -7.29 -1.17
C LEU A 73 -4.96 -7.56 -1.14
N THR A 74 -5.41 -8.58 -0.43
CA THR A 74 -6.84 -8.79 -0.20
C THR A 74 -7.33 -7.85 0.91
N VAL A 75 -8.31 -7.00 0.60
CA VAL A 75 -8.96 -6.11 1.56
C VAL A 75 -10.41 -6.51 1.78
N HIS A 76 -10.89 -6.38 3.01
CA HIS A 76 -12.24 -6.77 3.42
C HIS A 76 -13.14 -5.57 3.73
N SER A 77 -12.59 -4.36 3.73
CA SER A 77 -13.38 -3.14 3.96
C SER A 77 -12.66 -1.88 3.51
N VAL A 78 -13.43 -0.82 3.31
CA VAL A 78 -12.92 0.55 3.12
C VAL A 78 -12.06 1.01 4.30
N ALA A 79 -12.41 0.60 5.52
CA ALA A 79 -11.64 0.92 6.71
C ALA A 79 -10.21 0.35 6.64
N GLN A 80 -10.05 -0.88 6.12
CA GLN A 80 -8.73 -1.46 5.89
C GLN A 80 -7.95 -0.73 4.81
N ILE A 81 -8.59 -0.30 3.72
CA ILE A 81 -7.93 0.55 2.71
C ILE A 81 -7.43 1.83 3.36
N LYS A 82 -8.28 2.57 4.08
CA LYS A 82 -7.88 3.81 4.78
C LYS A 82 -6.72 3.56 5.77
N ALA A 83 -6.78 2.47 6.52
CA ALA A 83 -5.73 2.09 7.48
C ALA A 83 -4.42 1.67 6.79
N LEU A 84 -4.45 1.01 5.63
CA LEU A 84 -3.27 0.67 4.84
C LEU A 84 -2.53 1.93 4.39
N TYR A 85 -3.24 2.90 3.80
CA TYR A 85 -2.64 4.16 3.38
C TYR A 85 -1.95 4.88 4.53
N GLN A 86 -2.59 4.92 5.70
CA GLN A 86 -2.02 5.52 6.90
C GLN A 86 -0.80 4.74 7.43
N SER A 87 -0.89 3.41 7.51
CA SER A 87 0.17 2.54 8.03
C SER A 87 1.43 2.57 7.15
N LEU A 88 1.25 2.41 5.84
CA LEU A 88 2.35 2.42 4.88
C LEU A 88 2.96 3.82 4.73
N GLY A 89 2.13 4.87 4.70
CA GLY A 89 2.59 6.25 4.58
C GLY A 89 3.43 6.74 5.76
N ARG A 90 3.33 6.08 6.93
CA ARG A 90 4.14 6.37 8.12
C ARG A 90 5.47 5.64 8.16
N GLN A 91 5.72 4.71 7.24
CA GLN A 91 6.97 3.95 7.24
C GLN A 91 8.16 4.86 6.86
N PRO A 92 9.26 4.85 7.63
CA PRO A 92 10.43 5.68 7.31
C PRO A 92 10.90 5.49 5.87
N GLY A 93 11.17 6.59 5.17
CA GLY A 93 11.63 6.57 3.78
C GLY A 93 10.51 6.50 2.74
N VAL A 94 9.25 6.21 3.12
CA VAL A 94 8.10 6.30 2.22
C VAL A 94 7.83 7.76 1.88
N LEU A 95 7.67 8.02 0.59
CA LEU A 95 7.42 9.34 0.02
C LEU A 95 5.96 9.48 -0.42
N MET A 96 5.37 8.38 -0.91
CA MET A 96 4.00 8.37 -1.44
C MET A 96 3.40 6.97 -1.41
N VAL A 97 2.09 6.90 -1.20
CA VAL A 97 1.26 5.70 -1.30
C VAL A 97 0.07 6.03 -2.22
N MET A 98 -0.22 5.17 -3.20
CA MET A 98 -1.29 5.35 -4.20
C MET A 98 -1.94 4.03 -4.59
#